data_AF-V2XM75-F1
#
_entry.id   AF-V2XM75-F1
#
_cell.length_a   1.000
_cell.length_b   1.000
_cell.length_c   1.000
_cell.angle_alpha   90.00
_cell.angle_beta   90.00
_cell.angle_gamma   90.00
#
_symmetry.space_group_name_H-M   'P 1'
#
loop_
_entity.id
_entity.type
_entity.pdbx_description
1 polymer ?
#
loop_
_entity_poly.entity_id
_entity_poly.type
_entity_poly.pdbx_seq_one_letter_code
_entity_poly.pdbx_strand_id
1 'polypeptide(L)'
;MKPFVGILDEIKEKPNTGILDEVEDDEVLIRSFIKGEEDSDEIRINAKLSTSQVLAQAHEIKAKPLDELLPTYLSDYTDQFEKKKAERFPPSRPYDHAIDLKPDFKPRDCKIYSLSPKEWIEQD
;
A
#
# COMPACT_ATOMS: atom_id res chain seq x y z
N MET A 1 25.86 -34.45 -14.62
CA MET A 1 25.48 -33.03 -14.42
C MET A 1 25.26 -32.42 -15.80
N LYS A 2 24.06 -31.95 -16.11
CA LYS A 2 23.77 -31.29 -17.40
C LYS A 2 23.89 -29.78 -17.18
N PRO A 3 24.59 -29.01 -18.04
CA PRO A 3 24.57 -27.57 -17.94
C PRO A 3 23.19 -27.05 -18.39
N PHE A 4 22.66 -26.09 -17.65
CA PHE A 4 21.45 -25.36 -18.03
C PHE A 4 21.81 -24.41 -19.17
N VAL A 5 21.29 -24.70 -20.37
CA VAL A 5 21.38 -23.82 -21.53
C VAL A 5 20.26 -22.80 -21.38
N GLY A 6 20.60 -21.60 -20.93
CA GLY A 6 19.68 -20.46 -20.88
C GLY A 6 19.48 -19.93 -22.30
N ILE A 7 18.28 -20.12 -22.84
CA ILE A 7 17.82 -19.38 -24.01
C ILE A 7 17.33 -18.03 -23.47
N LEU A 8 18.22 -17.04 -23.49
CA LEU A 8 17.83 -15.63 -23.45
C LEU A 8 17.35 -15.29 -24.85
N ASP A 9 16.05 -15.36 -25.09
CA ASP A 9 15.46 -14.76 -26.28
C ASP A 9 15.62 -13.24 -26.16
N GLU A 10 16.65 -12.73 -26.83
CA GLU A 10 16.86 -11.31 -27.11
C GLU A 10 15.67 -10.79 -27.92
N ILE A 11 14.72 -10.13 -27.24
CA ILE A 11 13.79 -9.24 -27.95
C ILE A 11 14.59 -8.01 -28.35
N LYS A 12 15.14 -8.06 -29.57
CA LYS A 12 15.62 -6.89 -30.32
C LYS A 12 14.43 -5.97 -30.59
N GLU A 13 14.12 -5.08 -29.65
CA GLU A 13 13.34 -3.89 -30.00
C GLU A 13 14.24 -2.94 -30.80
N LYS A 14 13.82 -2.69 -32.04
CA LYS A 14 14.45 -1.72 -32.94
C LYS A 14 14.25 -0.31 -32.35
N PRO A 15 15.21 0.62 -32.53
CA PRO A 15 14.98 2.01 -32.17
C PRO A 15 13.89 2.59 -33.09
N ASN A 16 12.78 3.03 -32.50
CA ASN A 16 11.76 3.80 -33.20
C ASN A 16 12.34 5.18 -33.54
N THR A 17 13.04 5.27 -34.67
CA THR A 17 13.34 6.54 -35.32
C THR A 17 12.13 6.99 -36.11
N GLY A 18 11.52 8.09 -35.67
CA GLY A 18 10.50 8.82 -36.43
C GLY A 18 9.16 8.81 -35.73
N ILE A 19 8.87 9.90 -35.01
CA ILE A 19 7.65 10.71 -35.05
C ILE A 19 8.00 11.97 -34.23
N LEU A 20 8.63 12.94 -34.89
CA LEU A 20 8.42 14.35 -34.59
C LEU A 20 7.29 14.74 -35.54
N ASP A 21 6.11 15.04 -35.01
CA ASP A 21 5.39 16.29 -35.26
C ASP A 21 3.92 16.18 -34.80
N GLU A 22 3.52 17.23 -34.10
CA GLU A 22 2.15 17.70 -33.86
C GLU A 22 1.24 16.80 -33.00
N VAL A 23 1.39 16.96 -31.68
CA VAL A 23 0.26 16.78 -30.77
C VAL A 23 -0.40 18.15 -30.64
N GLU A 24 -1.51 18.31 -31.34
CA GLU A 24 -2.45 19.42 -31.13
C GLU A 24 -2.90 19.36 -29.66
N ASP A 25 -2.81 20.50 -28.95
CA ASP A 25 -3.07 20.62 -27.52
C ASP A 25 -4.57 20.39 -27.22
N ASP A 26 -5.00 19.14 -27.22
CA ASP A 26 -6.34 18.77 -26.77
C ASP A 26 -6.41 18.96 -25.25
N GLU A 27 -7.19 19.96 -24.83
CA GLU A 27 -7.42 20.31 -23.43
C GLU A 27 -7.92 19.09 -22.63
N VAL A 28 -7.01 18.42 -21.90
CA VAL A 28 -7.36 17.32 -21.00
C VAL A 28 -8.04 17.90 -19.75
N LEU A 29 -9.37 17.80 -19.73
CA LEU A 29 -10.23 18.23 -18.63
C LEU A 29 -9.95 17.38 -17.38
N ILE A 30 -9.13 17.88 -16.45
CA ILE A 30 -8.87 17.21 -15.17
C ILE A 30 -10.13 17.32 -14.30
N ARG A 31 -10.90 16.24 -14.24
CA ARG A 31 -12.11 16.11 -13.42
C ARG A 31 -11.70 15.99 -11.95
N SER A 32 -11.58 17.11 -11.23
CA SER A 32 -11.08 17.16 -9.86
C SER A 32 -12.15 16.77 -8.82
N PHE A 33 -11.94 15.62 -8.17
CA PHE A 33 -12.53 15.27 -6.89
C PHE A 33 -11.93 16.17 -5.79
N ILE A 34 -12.57 17.30 -5.47
CA ILE A 34 -12.41 17.97 -4.17
C ILE A 34 -13.81 18.24 -3.65
N LYS A 35 -14.25 17.40 -2.71
CA LYS A 35 -15.54 17.50 -2.04
C LYS A 35 -15.47 18.62 -1.01
N GLY A 36 -15.69 19.85 -1.46
CA GLY A 36 -16.02 21.02 -0.65
C GLY A 36 -17.42 21.48 -1.06
N GLU A 37 -18.29 21.63 -0.08
CA GLU A 37 -19.69 22.01 -0.20
C GLU A 37 -19.83 23.49 -0.62
N GLU A 38 -20.60 23.70 -1.70
CA GLU A 38 -21.21 24.96 -2.21
C GLU A 38 -20.37 26.25 -2.21
N ASP A 39 -19.73 26.54 -3.34
CA ASP A 39 -19.90 27.78 -4.14
C ASP A 39 -19.11 27.58 -5.45
N SER A 40 -19.82 27.41 -6.56
CA SER A 40 -19.24 27.05 -7.86
C SER A 40 -18.56 28.25 -8.53
N ASP A 41 -17.39 28.64 -8.03
CA ASP A 41 -16.40 29.39 -8.79
C ASP A 41 -15.35 28.38 -9.27
N GLU A 42 -15.51 27.92 -10.51
CA GLU A 42 -14.56 27.02 -11.16
C GLU A 42 -13.23 27.76 -11.36
N ILE A 43 -12.30 27.62 -10.40
CA ILE A 43 -11.00 28.28 -10.44
C ILE A 43 -10.15 27.63 -11.53
N ARG A 44 -10.07 28.29 -12.70
CA ARG A 44 -9.18 27.90 -13.79
C ARG A 44 -7.73 28.25 -13.43
N ILE A 45 -6.98 27.28 -12.95
CA ILE A 45 -5.57 27.44 -12.61
C ILE A 45 -4.74 27.24 -13.90
N ASN A 46 -4.14 28.32 -14.42
CA ASN A 46 -3.20 28.27 -15.54
C ASN A 46 -1.80 27.82 -15.09
N ALA A 47 -1.69 26.62 -14.52
CA ALA A 47 -0.42 26.03 -14.10
C ALA A 47 0.06 24.98 -15.11
N LYS A 48 1.36 24.97 -15.41
CA LYS A 48 1.96 23.93 -16.24
C LYS A 48 2.30 22.71 -15.37
N LEU A 49 1.79 21.54 -15.73
CA LEU A 49 2.20 20.28 -15.10
C LEU A 49 3.53 19.81 -15.68
N SER A 50 4.36 19.22 -14.83
CA SER A 50 5.55 18.50 -15.29
C SER A 50 5.15 17.21 -16.00
N THR A 51 5.96 16.73 -16.94
CA THR A 51 5.77 15.43 -17.61
C THR A 51 5.59 14.30 -16.61
N SER A 52 6.30 14.33 -15.48
CA SER A 52 6.16 13.34 -14.40
C SER A 52 4.79 13.39 -13.71
N GLN A 53 4.20 14.57 -13.53
CA GLN A 53 2.90 14.76 -12.90
C GLN A 53 1.76 14.28 -13.80
N VAL A 54 1.86 14.54 -15.11
CA VAL A 54 0.92 14.03 -16.11
C VAL A 54 0.96 12.50 -16.15
N LEU A 55 2.16 11.90 -16.13
CA LEU A 55 2.31 10.45 -16.07
C LEU A 55 1.75 9.85 -14.78
N ALA A 56 1.93 10.51 -13.64
CA ALA A 56 1.38 10.06 -12.36
C ALA A 56 -0.16 10.13 -12.32
N GLN A 57 -0.76 11.15 -12.94
CA GLN A 57 -2.22 11.27 -13.09
C GLN A 57 -2.78 10.25 -14.08
N ALA A 58 -2.09 10.00 -15.20
CA ALA A 58 -2.49 8.97 -16.14
C ALA A 58 -2.38 7.56 -15.52
N HIS A 59 -1.39 7.37 -14.65
CA HIS A 59 -1.21 6.17 -13.84
C HIS A 59 -1.95 6.30 -12.50
N GLU A 60 -3.23 6.67 -12.54
CA GLU A 60 -4.13 6.37 -11.43
C GLU A 60 -4.22 4.85 -11.31
N ILE A 61 -3.46 4.31 -10.35
CA ILE A 61 -3.54 2.90 -9.95
C ILE A 61 -4.93 2.72 -9.34
N LYS A 62 -5.89 2.34 -10.18
CA LYS A 62 -7.14 1.76 -9.68
C LYS A 62 -6.72 0.59 -8.80
N ALA A 63 -7.07 0.68 -7.51
CA ALA A 63 -6.76 -0.38 -6.56
C ALA A 63 -7.35 -1.68 -7.10
N LYS A 64 -6.48 -2.57 -7.58
CA LYS A 64 -6.89 -3.89 -8.03
C LYS A 64 -7.51 -4.62 -6.83
N PRO A 65 -8.55 -5.44 -7.05
CA PRO A 65 -9.08 -6.27 -5.99
C PRO A 65 -7.98 -7.20 -5.46
N LEU A 66 -8.07 -7.54 -4.18
CA LEU A 66 -7.06 -8.33 -3.48
C LEU A 66 -6.79 -9.67 -4.19
N ASP A 67 -7.84 -10.28 -4.75
CA ASP A 67 -7.79 -11.53 -5.49
C ASP A 67 -6.90 -11.48 -6.76
N GLU A 68 -6.77 -10.32 -7.41
CA GLU A 68 -5.90 -10.14 -8.58
C GLU A 68 -4.45 -9.87 -8.21
N LEU A 69 -4.23 -9.34 -7.00
CA LEU A 69 -2.89 -9.06 -6.48
C LEU A 69 -2.25 -10.30 -5.85
N LEU A 70 -3.08 -11.22 -5.34
CA LEU A 70 -2.60 -12.43 -4.69
C LEU A 70 -2.13 -13.46 -5.73
N PRO A 71 -0.90 -13.95 -5.61
CA PRO A 71 -0.48 -15.14 -6.32
C PRO A 71 -1.39 -16.33 -6.00
N THR A 72 -1.62 -17.21 -6.97
CA THR A 72 -2.53 -18.36 -6.82
C THR A 72 -2.23 -19.25 -5.61
N TYR A 73 -0.95 -19.40 -5.25
CA TYR A 73 -0.55 -20.22 -4.08
C TYR A 73 -0.92 -19.60 -2.72
N LEU A 74 -1.30 -18.32 -2.68
CA LEU A 74 -1.72 -17.61 -1.47
C LEU A 74 -3.23 -17.36 -1.41
N SER A 75 -3.97 -17.85 -2.41
CA SER A 75 -5.43 -17.70 -2.45
C SER A 75 -6.12 -18.34 -1.24
N ASP A 76 -5.53 -19.39 -0.66
CA ASP A 76 -6.01 -20.04 0.57
C ASP A 76 -5.87 -19.15 1.82
N TYR A 77 -5.03 -18.11 1.75
CA TYR A 77 -4.68 -17.22 2.86
C TYR A 77 -5.22 -15.80 2.67
N THR A 78 -6.23 -15.60 1.83
CA THR A 78 -6.88 -14.30 1.57
C THR A 78 -7.28 -13.57 2.86
N ASP A 79 -7.75 -14.33 3.86
CA ASP A 79 -8.11 -13.83 5.18
C ASP A 79 -6.96 -13.09 5.90
N GLN A 80 -5.70 -13.47 5.67
CA GLN A 80 -4.54 -12.79 6.26
C GLN A 80 -4.24 -11.44 5.59
N PHE A 81 -4.72 -11.20 4.37
CA PHE A 81 -4.51 -9.96 3.65
C PHE A 81 -5.67 -8.98 3.80
N GLU A 82 -6.86 -9.46 4.17
CA GLU A 82 -7.99 -8.61 4.50
C GLU A 82 -7.76 -7.87 5.83
N LYS A 83 -7.59 -6.55 5.78
CA LYS A 83 -7.31 -5.70 6.97
C LYS A 83 -8.22 -6.00 8.17
N LYS A 84 -9.53 -6.14 7.93
CA LYS A 84 -10.53 -6.41 8.99
C LYS A 84 -10.34 -7.78 9.66
N LYS A 85 -9.94 -8.79 8.88
CA LYS A 85 -9.72 -10.16 9.37
C LYS A 85 -8.35 -10.30 10.00
N ALA A 86 -7.34 -9.65 9.45
CA ALA A 86 -5.96 -9.66 9.95
C ALA A 86 -5.81 -8.98 11.33
N GLU A 87 -6.60 -7.96 11.61
CA GLU A 87 -6.58 -7.27 12.92
C GLU A 87 -7.22 -8.13 14.04
N ARG A 88 -8.03 -9.13 13.69
CA ARG A 88 -8.70 -9.98 14.67
C ARG A 88 -7.71 -10.98 15.27
N PHE A 89 -7.71 -11.08 16.60
CA PHE A 89 -6.94 -12.12 17.28
C PHE A 89 -7.32 -13.54 16.81
N PRO A 90 -6.34 -14.45 16.70
CA PRO A 90 -6.62 -15.84 16.40
C PRO A 90 -7.50 -16.46 17.50
N PRO A 91 -8.25 -17.53 17.19
CA PRO A 91 -9.01 -18.25 18.19
C PRO A 91 -8.08 -18.87 19.24
N SER A 92 -8.59 -18.98 20.47
CA SER A 92 -7.84 -19.65 21.53
C SER A 92 -7.61 -21.12 21.19
N ARG A 93 -6.41 -21.61 21.50
CA ARG A 93 -5.91 -22.95 21.23
C ARG A 93 -5.64 -23.68 22.55
N PRO A 94 -5.69 -25.02 22.56
CA PRO A 94 -5.48 -25.81 23.79
C PRO A 94 -4.05 -25.73 24.35
N TYR A 95 -3.11 -25.19 23.56
CA TYR A 95 -1.72 -24.95 23.96
C TYR A 95 -1.44 -23.48 24.23
N ASP A 96 -2.46 -22.63 24.27
CA ASP A 96 -2.30 -21.28 24.80
C ASP A 96 -1.89 -21.39 26.27
N HIS A 97 -0.80 -20.72 26.63
CA HIS A 97 -0.30 -20.75 27.99
C HIS A 97 -1.18 -19.86 28.89
N ALA A 98 -1.81 -20.48 29.89
CA ALA A 98 -2.48 -19.75 30.97
C ALA A 98 -1.46 -19.34 32.05
N ILE A 99 -1.70 -18.19 32.69
CA ILE A 99 -0.93 -17.76 33.86
C ILE A 99 -1.67 -18.26 35.10
N ASP A 100 -1.20 -19.37 35.67
CA ASP A 100 -1.78 -19.94 36.89
C ASP A 100 -1.34 -19.14 38.12
N LEU A 101 -2.28 -18.40 38.70
CA LEU A 101 -2.03 -17.59 39.90
C LEU A 101 -2.28 -18.39 41.17
N LYS A 102 -1.52 -18.08 42.23
CA LYS A 102 -1.79 -18.61 43.57
C LYS A 102 -3.13 -18.07 44.09
N PRO A 103 -3.88 -18.82 44.93
CA PRO A 103 -5.18 -18.38 45.44
C PRO A 103 -5.12 -17.09 46.27
N ASP A 104 -4.00 -16.85 46.94
CA ASP A 104 -3.78 -15.63 47.75
C ASP A 104 -3.21 -14.45 46.95
N PHE A 105 -3.15 -14.56 45.60
CA PHE A 105 -2.58 -13.52 44.77
C PHE A 105 -3.44 -12.25 44.78
N LYS A 106 -2.77 -11.12 45.02
CA LYS A 106 -3.38 -9.78 44.90
C LYS A 106 -2.63 -9.03 43.80
N PRO A 107 -3.33 -8.58 42.73
CA PRO A 107 -2.73 -7.70 41.72
C PRO A 107 -2.06 -6.50 42.40
N ARG A 108 -0.85 -6.16 41.95
CA ARG A 108 -0.09 -5.03 42.47
C ARG A 108 0.02 -3.98 41.38
N ASP A 109 -0.57 -2.82 41.64
CA ASP A 109 -0.40 -1.66 40.79
C ASP A 109 0.93 -0.97 41.18
N CYS A 110 2.01 -1.41 40.54
CA CYS A 110 3.34 -0.83 40.72
C CYS A 110 3.47 0.43 39.86
N LYS A 111 4.15 1.47 40.37
CA LYS A 111 4.52 2.63 39.56
C LYS A 111 5.52 2.19 38.49
N ILE A 112 5.26 2.60 37.25
CA ILE A 112 6.23 2.49 36.16
C ILE A 112 7.46 3.35 36.56
N TYR A 113 8.66 2.86 36.27
CA TYR A 113 9.87 3.64 36.52
C TYR A 113 9.82 4.96 35.75
N SER A 114 10.36 6.03 36.34
CA SER A 114 10.48 7.31 35.64
C SER A 114 11.48 7.17 34.50
N LEU A 115 10.97 7.01 33.27
CA LEU A 115 11.78 6.99 32.06
C LEU A 115 11.96 8.40 31.52
N SER A 116 13.11 8.64 30.88
CA SER A 116 13.39 9.86 30.14
C SER A 116 12.59 9.91 28.82
N PRO A 117 12.35 11.09 28.23
CA PRO A 117 11.59 11.20 26.99
C PRO A 117 12.14 10.36 25.82
N LYS A 118 13.46 10.16 25.77
CA LYS A 118 14.09 9.32 24.74
C LYS A 118 13.74 7.84 24.94
N GLU A 119 13.79 7.35 26.18
CA GLU A 119 13.46 5.95 26.50
C GLU A 119 11.98 5.65 26.26
N TRP A 120 11.09 6.62 26.47
CA TRP A 120 9.67 6.47 26.12
C TRP A 120 9.43 6.27 24.62
N ILE A 121 10.14 7.03 23.78
CA ILE A 121 10.04 6.91 22.31
C ILE A 121 10.53 5.54 21.83
N GLU A 122 11.46 4.90 22.54
CA GLU A 122 11.98 3.57 22.18
C GLU A 122 11.06 2.42 22.64
N GLN A 123 10.11 2.67 23.55
CA GLN A 123 9.16 1.67 24.03
C GLN A 123 7.85 1.62 23.25
N ASP A 124 7.50 2.70 22.54
CA ASP A 124 6.29 2.85 21.73
C ASP A 124 6.50 2.31 20.30
#